data_AF-A0A8J5KGY3-F1
#
_entry.id   AF-A0A8J5KGY3-F1
#
_cell.length_a   1.000
_cell.length_b   1.000
_cell.length_c   1.000
_cell.angle_alpha   90.00
_cell.angle_beta   90.00
_cell.angle_gamma   90.00
#
_symmetry.space_group_name_H-M   'P 1'
#
loop_
_entity.id
_entity.type
_entity.pdbx_description
1 polymer ?
#
loop_
_entity_poly.entity_id
_entity_poly.type
_entity_poly.pdbx_seq_one_letter_code
_entity_poly.pdbx_strand_id
1 'polypeptide(L)'
;MGLGLLHFDGRVVDDDGRPLLESDDGEELMHVEPGVSFTLDVSGSCKRVIWLSDADKGKGYAVDFLLLSLHAVSRDLETYPFPCIYTQVFDL
;
A
#
# COMPACT_ATOMS: atom_id res chain seq x y z
N MET A 1 17.46 12.33 1.94
CA MET A 1 17.55 10.85 1.82
C MET A 1 16.16 10.30 2.08
N GLY A 2 15.16 10.83 1.37
CA GLY A 2 13.79 10.37 1.41
C GLY A 2 13.50 9.63 0.12
N LEU A 3 13.08 8.39 0.24
CA LEU A 3 12.41 7.70 -0.86
C LEU A 3 11.02 7.37 -0.32
N GLY A 4 10.02 8.09 -0.82
CA GLY A 4 8.63 7.95 -0.38
C GLY A 4 8.08 6.55 -0.58
N LEU A 5 8.49 5.88 -1.67
CA LEU A 5 8.19 4.47 -1.94
C LEU A 5 9.42 3.59 -1.69
N LEU A 6 9.24 2.59 -0.85
CA LEU A 6 10.25 1.57 -0.55
C LEU A 6 9.82 0.24 -1.16
N HIS A 7 10.78 -0.52 -1.69
CA HIS A 7 10.50 -1.90 -2.09
C HIS A 7 10.17 -2.76 -0.86
N PHE A 8 9.14 -3.60 -0.97
CA PHE A 8 8.73 -4.48 0.11
C PHE A 8 8.13 -5.78 -0.44
N ASP A 9 8.77 -6.91 -0.14
CA ASP A 9 8.32 -8.26 -0.53
C ASP A 9 8.10 -9.19 0.68
N GLY A 10 8.22 -8.65 1.90
CA GLY A 10 8.08 -9.40 3.15
C GLY A 10 6.69 -10.00 3.35
N ARG A 11 6.61 -11.34 3.38
CA ARG A 11 5.36 -12.09 3.57
C ARG A 11 5.50 -13.10 4.70
N VAL A 12 4.39 -13.37 5.38
CA VAL A 12 4.29 -14.50 6.30
C VAL A 12 4.29 -15.80 5.49
N VAL A 13 5.22 -16.71 5.80
CA VAL A 13 5.52 -17.92 5.00
C VAL A 13 4.36 -18.93 4.97
N ASP A 14 3.46 -18.89 5.97
CA ASP A 14 2.38 -19.88 6.17
C ASP A 14 0.95 -19.30 6.05
N ASP A 15 0.80 -18.02 5.73
CA ASP A 15 -0.48 -17.31 5.88
C ASP A 15 -0.82 -16.49 4.63
N ASP A 16 -1.40 -17.15 3.62
CA ASP A 16 -2.01 -16.60 2.38
C ASP A 16 -1.27 -15.44 1.67
N GLY A 17 0.03 -15.23 1.91
CA GLY A 17 0.78 -14.11 1.37
C GLY A 17 0.53 -12.76 2.06
N ARG A 18 0.01 -12.76 3.30
CA ARG A 18 -0.17 -11.54 4.12
C ARG A 18 1.17 -10.83 4.38
N PRO A 19 1.17 -9.49 4.48
CA PRO A 19 2.39 -8.73 4.74
C PRO A 19 2.96 -9.08 6.12
N LEU A 20 4.29 -9.16 6.20
CA LEU A 20 5.00 -9.30 7.46
C LEU A 20 5.02 -7.93 8.18
N LEU A 21 4.38 -7.83 9.35
CA LEU A 21 4.33 -6.60 10.16
C LEU A 21 5.28 -6.67 11.36
N GLU A 22 5.82 -5.53 11.78
CA GLU A 22 6.65 -5.43 12.99
C GLU A 22 5.77 -5.26 14.24
N SER A 23 5.23 -6.37 14.73
CA SER A 23 4.32 -6.39 15.89
C SER A 23 4.95 -5.84 17.18
N ASP A 24 6.27 -5.98 17.36
CA ASP A 24 7.01 -5.41 18.51
C ASP A 24 6.97 -3.87 18.55
N ASP A 25 6.73 -3.23 17.40
CA ASP A 25 6.63 -1.78 17.27
C ASP A 25 5.17 -1.28 17.41
N GLY A 26 4.22 -2.19 17.66
CA GLY A 26 2.79 -1.88 17.69
C GLY A 26 2.21 -1.62 16.30
N GLU A 27 2.84 -2.13 15.24
CA GLU A 27 2.26 -2.13 13.89
C GLU A 27 1.18 -3.21 13.79
N GLU A 28 -0.06 -2.79 13.55
CA GLU A 28 -1.21 -3.68 13.45
C GLU A 28 -1.85 -3.60 12.06
N LEU A 29 -2.34 -4.76 11.58
CA LEU A 29 -3.07 -4.85 10.31
C LEU A 29 -4.49 -4.31 10.50
N MET A 30 -4.75 -3.10 9.99
CA MET A 30 -6.04 -2.46 10.17
C MET A 30 -7.12 -2.98 9.21
N HIS A 31 -6.74 -3.26 7.97
CA HIS A 31 -7.68 -3.63 6.91
C HIS A 31 -6.95 -4.31 5.74
N VAL A 32 -7.62 -5.27 5.10
CA VAL A 32 -7.13 -5.95 3.90
C VAL A 32 -8.24 -5.95 2.88
N GLU A 33 -7.97 -5.36 1.71
CA GLU A 33 -8.87 -5.40 0.57
C GLU A 33 -8.29 -6.30 -0.53
N PRO A 34 -8.91 -7.47 -0.78
CA PRO A 34 -8.47 -8.36 -1.86
C PRO A 34 -8.90 -7.82 -3.23
N GLY A 35 -8.19 -8.22 -4.29
CA GLY A 35 -8.57 -7.89 -5.67
C GLY A 35 -8.33 -6.43 -6.08
N VAL A 36 -7.56 -5.69 -5.30
CA VAL A 36 -7.18 -4.31 -5.63
C VAL A 36 -6.13 -4.31 -6.74
N SER A 37 -6.50 -3.76 -7.90
CA SER A 37 -5.54 -3.46 -8.96
C SER A 37 -4.76 -2.21 -8.56
N PHE A 38 -3.44 -2.34 -8.49
CA PHE A 38 -2.54 -1.24 -8.20
C PHE A 38 -1.92 -0.73 -9.50
N THR A 39 -2.38 0.46 -9.87
CA THR A 39 -1.56 1.43 -10.58
C THR A 39 -1.06 2.37 -9.50
N LEU A 40 0.23 2.74 -9.46
CA LEU A 40 0.74 3.75 -8.50
C LEU A 40 -0.24 4.95 -8.52
N ASP A 41 -1.00 5.23 -7.46
CA ASP A 41 -0.50 5.63 -6.12
C ASP A 41 -1.46 5.26 -4.93
N VAL A 42 -1.14 4.13 -4.27
CA VAL A 42 -1.26 3.61 -2.87
C VAL A 42 -2.56 3.40 -2.04
N SER A 43 -2.54 2.33 -1.19
CA SER A 43 -3.61 1.81 -0.29
C SER A 43 -3.10 1.36 1.10
N GLY A 44 -3.64 1.90 2.20
CA GLY A 44 -2.90 2.04 3.48
C GLY A 44 -3.23 1.21 4.75
N SER A 45 -2.34 1.36 5.75
CA SER A 45 -2.48 1.01 7.19
C SER A 45 -1.66 1.98 8.10
N CYS A 46 -1.90 1.97 9.42
CA CYS A 46 -1.66 3.03 10.42
C CYS A 46 -0.21 3.47 10.74
N LYS A 47 0.81 2.97 10.04
CA LYS A 47 2.16 3.56 10.03
C LYS A 47 2.70 3.63 8.60
N ARG A 48 2.52 2.54 7.85
CA ARG A 48 2.90 2.43 6.45
C ARG A 48 1.79 1.74 5.67
N VAL A 49 1.72 2.12 4.41
CA VAL A 49 0.83 1.62 3.38
C VAL A 49 1.60 0.60 2.56
N ILE A 50 1.12 -0.64 2.51
CA ILE A 50 1.83 -1.75 1.85
C ILE A 50 0.97 -2.29 0.72
N TRP A 51 1.56 -2.40 -0.47
CA TRP A 51 1.00 -3.13 -1.60
C TRP A 51 1.89 -4.31 -1.97
N LEU A 52 1.27 -5.46 -2.18
CA LEU A 52 1.93 -6.69 -2.56
C LEU A 52 1.27 -7.23 -3.83
N SER A 53 2.05 -7.55 -4.85
CA SER A 53 1.52 -8.17 -6.07
C SER A 53 1.15 -9.62 -5.81
N ASP A 54 -0.03 -10.05 -6.25
CA ASP A 54 -0.39 -11.47 -6.28
C ASP A 54 0.28 -12.22 -7.45
N ALA A 55 0.49 -11.51 -8.57
CA ALA A 55 1.07 -12.07 -9.80
C ALA A 55 2.60 -12.25 -9.73
N ASP A 56 3.30 -11.38 -8.98
CA ASP A 56 4.76 -11.46 -8.77
C ASP A 56 5.10 -11.31 -7.30
N LYS A 57 5.46 -12.42 -6.65
CA LYS A 57 5.77 -12.43 -5.22
C LYS A 57 6.99 -11.58 -4.86
N GLY A 58 7.90 -11.34 -5.80
CA GLY A 58 9.07 -10.47 -5.62
C GLY A 58 8.77 -9.00 -5.88
N LYS A 59 7.51 -8.61 -6.12
CA LYS A 59 7.11 -7.21 -6.36
C LYS A 59 6.12 -6.73 -5.31
N GLY A 60 6.56 -5.76 -4.53
CA GLY A 60 5.71 -4.98 -3.65
C GLY A 60 6.39 -3.69 -3.20
N TYR A 61 5.58 -2.82 -2.60
CA TYR A 61 5.96 -1.47 -2.20
C TYR A 61 5.36 -1.11 -0.85
N ALA A 62 6.09 -0.32 -0.07
CA ALA A 62 5.62 0.28 1.16
C ALA A 62 5.87 1.81 1.15
N VAL A 63 4.94 2.61 1.65
CA VAL A 63 5.12 4.06 1.87
C VAL A 63 4.68 4.41 3.29
N ASP A 64 5.46 5.25 3.97
CA ASP A 64 5.08 5.77 5.29
C ASP A 64 3.89 6.73 5.18
N PHE A 65 2.93 6.60 6.10
CA PHE A 65 1.76 7.46 6.14
C PHE A 65 2.14 8.95 6.28
N LEU A 66 3.25 9.25 6.98
CA LEU A 66 3.77 10.63 7.09
C LEU A 66 4.23 11.21 5.75
N LEU A 67 4.47 10.36 4.75
CA LEU A 67 4.86 10.77 3.40
C LEU A 67 3.66 10.88 2.45
N LEU A 68 2.44 10.56 2.91
CA LEU A 68 1.21 10.79 2.15
C LEU A 68 0.72 12.23 2.35
N SER A 69 0.78 13.03 1.30
CA SER A 69 0.40 14.45 1.30
C SER A 69 -1.09 14.69 1.08
N LEU A 70 -1.74 13.81 0.31
CA LEU A 70 -3.13 13.90 -0.09
C LEU A 70 -3.72 12.51 -0.22
N HIS A 71 -4.99 12.36 0.17
CA HIS A 71 -5.80 11.21 -0.19
C HIS A 71 -7.17 11.69 -0.69
N ALA A 72 -7.64 11.13 -1.79
CA ALA A 72 -8.93 11.44 -2.38
C ALA A 72 -9.61 10.15 -2.84
N VAL A 73 -10.94 10.10 -2.72
CA VAL A 73 -11.74 9.01 -3.26
C VAL A 73 -12.33 9.47 -4.58
N SER A 74 -11.96 8.83 -5.67
CA SER A 74 -12.61 9.04 -6.97
C SER A 74 -13.66 7.97 -7.20
N ARG A 75 -14.85 8.40 -7.60
CA ARG A 75 -15.93 7.53 -8.11
C ARG A 75 -16.31 7.89 -9.55
N ASP A 76 -15.54 8.78 -10.16
CA ASP A 76 -15.78 9.24 -11.51
C ASP A 76 -15.32 8.16 -12.50
N LEU A 77 -16.30 7.54 -13.15
CA LEU A 77 -16.08 6.46 -14.10
C LEU A 77 -15.56 6.96 -15.46
N GLU A 78 -15.62 8.26 -15.72
CA GLU A 78 -15.04 8.86 -16.93
C GLU A 78 -13.51 8.99 -16.81
N THR A 79 -13.01 9.29 -15.60
CA THR A 79 -11.57 9.41 -15.34
C THR A 79 -10.92 8.06 -15.00
N TYR A 80 -11.60 7.18 -14.27
CA TYR A 80 -11.09 5.86 -13.90
C TYR A 80 -12.12 4.76 -14.17
N PRO A 81 -11.73 3.59 -14.70
CA PRO A 81 -12.68 2.53 -15.03
C PRO A 81 -13.38 1.93 -13.81
N PHE A 82 -12.88 2.19 -12.59
CA PHE A 82 -13.45 1.74 -11.32
C PHE A 82 -13.27 2.82 -10.25
N PRO A 83 -14.13 2.86 -9.21
CA PRO A 83 -13.89 3.70 -8.04
C PRO A 83 -12.52 3.39 -7.42
N CYS A 84 -11.76 4.43 -7.08
CA CYS A 84 -10.39 4.29 -6.63
C CYS A 84 -10.04 5.30 -5.54
N ILE A 85 -8.95 5.01 -4.83
CA ILE A 85 -8.31 5.93 -3.90
C ILE A 85 -7.09 6.47 -4.61
N TYR A 86 -6.98 7.80 -4.71
CA TYR A 86 -5.79 8.49 -5.15
C TYR A 86 -5.04 8.95 -3.92
N THR A 87 -3.72 8.73 -3.90
CA THR A 87 -2.85 9.32 -2.90
C THR A 87 -1.69 10.05 -3.57
N GLN A 88 -1.12 11.03 -2.89
CA GLN A 88 0.10 11.69 -3.37
C GLN A 88 1.20 11.46 -2.33
N VAL A 89 2.38 11.03 -2.81
CA VAL A 89 3.55 10.78 -1.96
C VAL A 89 4.55 11.93 -2.09
N PHE A 90 5.06 12.42 -0.96
CA PHE A 90 6.19 13.36 -0.93
C PHE A 90 7.54 12.64 -1.09
N ASP A 91 8.45 13.23 -1.85
CA ASP A 91 9.86 12.87 -1.91
C ASP A 91 10.68 13.96 -1.19
N LEU A 92 11.54 13.59 -0.22
CA LEU A 92 12.31 14.50 0.65
C LEU A 92 13.83 14.46 0.41
#